data_AF-A0A3E0W2P7-F1
#
_entry.id   AF-A0A3E0W2P7-F1
#
_cell.length_a   1.000
_cell.length_b   1.000
_cell.length_c   1.000
_cell.angle_alpha   90.00
_cell.angle_beta   90.00
_cell.angle_gamma   90.00
#
_symmetry.space_group_name_H-M   'P 1'
#
loop_
_entity.id
_entity.type
_entity.pdbx_description
1 polymer ?
#
loop_
_entity_poly.entity_id
_entity_poly.type
_entity_poly.pdbx_seq_one_letter_code
_entity_poly.pdbx_strand_id
1 'polypeptide(L)'
;MTITQAAAAPLTTAAPQQAALPEALSPWHAICAVDQLEPLWGEAALLDGEQLALFRLPGDRFSVVSNADPATGAFVMSRGIIGSRGDRTTIASPLHKDVFDLETGRCFTNDRLHLPTWRSRITDGMLEVARRPVLVAASHGTSDTAGQSAIAALVEAVRAAHPELTVADSFVDVQQPDVPTVLGALDDGSPVILVPLLLSAGYHVHVDLAEHAAVRPGITVTGALGPDPRLAEVLAQRLTEAGFRAGDRVVLAAAGSSNASAVADCHLMGRMLADTLDAEVTVSFISAAFPRVPDAVAAVQRDHPDDRVLVSTYLLAPGYFSTLATRTSADATSAPLLREGEPPPPELVAVVADLYASALR
;
A
#
# COMPACT_ATOMS: atom_id res chain seq x y z
N MET A 1 -7.35 26.74 -71.13
CA MET A 1 -7.14 27.43 -69.84
C MET A 1 -7.47 26.41 -68.78
N THR A 2 -6.47 25.68 -68.31
CA THR A 2 -6.70 24.49 -67.46
C THR A 2 -5.75 24.61 -66.28
N ILE A 3 -6.35 24.90 -65.14
CA ILE A 3 -5.69 25.11 -63.85
C ILE A 3 -5.40 23.74 -63.24
N THR A 4 -4.15 23.53 -62.86
CA THR A 4 -3.63 22.33 -62.20
C THR A 4 -4.08 22.32 -60.73
N GLN A 5 -4.75 21.24 -60.31
CA GLN A 5 -5.14 21.00 -58.93
C GLN A 5 -4.16 20.01 -58.29
N ALA A 6 -3.48 20.43 -57.22
CA ALA A 6 -2.63 19.56 -56.42
C ALA A 6 -3.50 18.62 -55.57
N ALA A 7 -3.32 17.31 -55.72
CA ALA A 7 -3.99 16.30 -54.90
C ALA A 7 -3.16 16.03 -53.63
N ALA A 8 -3.81 16.12 -52.47
CA ALA A 8 -3.26 15.82 -51.17
C ALA A 8 -2.99 14.32 -51.00
N ALA A 9 -1.88 13.97 -50.34
CA ALA A 9 -1.55 12.61 -49.96
C ALA A 9 -2.49 12.10 -48.85
N PRO A 10 -2.86 10.81 -48.85
CA PRO A 10 -3.69 10.25 -47.79
C PRO A 10 -2.88 10.15 -46.47
N LEU A 11 -3.47 10.68 -45.40
CA LEU A 11 -3.02 10.46 -44.03
C LEU A 11 -3.35 9.01 -43.65
N THR A 12 -2.32 8.16 -43.59
CA THR A 12 -2.45 6.81 -43.04
C THR A 12 -2.55 6.93 -41.52
N THR A 13 -3.75 6.74 -40.96
CA THR A 13 -3.96 6.54 -39.53
C THR A 13 -3.46 5.16 -39.14
N ALA A 14 -2.26 5.10 -38.54
CA ALA A 14 -1.80 3.91 -37.86
C ALA A 14 -2.66 3.70 -36.60
N ALA A 15 -3.25 2.51 -36.46
CA ALA A 15 -3.94 2.10 -35.25
C ALA A 15 -2.96 2.11 -34.05
N PRO A 16 -3.41 2.48 -32.84
CA PRO A 16 -2.55 2.45 -31.66
C PRO A 16 -2.04 1.02 -31.43
N GLN A 17 -0.72 0.88 -31.44
CA GLN A 17 -0.02 -0.35 -31.12
C GLN A 17 -0.37 -0.71 -29.68
N GLN A 18 -1.03 -1.84 -29.50
CA GLN A 18 -1.38 -2.41 -28.20
C GLN A 18 -0.10 -2.47 -27.36
N ALA A 19 -0.03 -1.65 -26.31
CA ALA A 19 1.08 -1.69 -25.37
C ALA A 19 1.22 -3.13 -24.87
N ALA A 20 2.41 -3.71 -25.02
CA ALA A 20 2.72 -5.01 -24.45
C ALA A 20 2.36 -4.97 -22.95
N LEU A 21 1.72 -6.03 -22.47
CA LEU A 21 1.48 -6.22 -21.04
C LEU A 21 2.83 -6.03 -20.32
N PRO A 22 2.90 -5.23 -19.23
CA PRO A 22 4.15 -5.04 -18.51
C PRO A 22 4.70 -6.42 -18.09
N GLU A 23 6.01 -6.60 -18.25
CA GLU A 23 6.73 -7.78 -17.78
C GLU A 23 6.47 -7.96 -16.28
N ALA A 24 6.23 -9.20 -15.83
CA ALA A 24 5.86 -9.47 -14.45
C ALA A 24 6.93 -8.93 -13.49
N LEU A 25 6.55 -8.11 -12.51
CA LEU A 25 7.46 -7.44 -11.54
C LEU A 25 8.45 -8.39 -10.86
N SER A 26 8.00 -9.61 -10.60
CA SER A 26 8.81 -10.69 -10.04
C SER A 26 8.56 -11.96 -10.86
N PRO A 27 9.34 -12.21 -11.92
CA PRO A 27 9.15 -13.40 -12.73
C PRO A 27 9.46 -14.66 -11.93
N TRP A 28 8.74 -15.73 -12.25
CA TRP A 28 8.95 -17.05 -11.67
C TRP A 28 10.11 -17.76 -12.37
N HIS A 29 11.01 -18.35 -11.59
CA HIS A 29 12.17 -19.08 -12.07
C HIS A 29 12.14 -20.51 -11.56
N ALA A 30 12.21 -21.49 -12.45
CA ALA A 30 12.40 -22.89 -12.07
C ALA A 30 13.81 -23.10 -11.52
N ILE A 31 13.92 -23.70 -10.33
CA ILE A 31 15.19 -23.91 -9.64
C ILE A 31 15.63 -25.36 -9.71
N CYS A 32 14.81 -26.29 -9.23
CA CYS A 32 15.13 -27.72 -9.17
C CYS A 32 13.86 -28.58 -9.15
N ALA A 33 14.00 -29.88 -9.42
CA ALA A 33 12.94 -30.83 -9.20
C ALA A 33 12.76 -31.06 -7.69
N VAL A 34 11.51 -31.21 -7.24
CA VAL A 34 11.21 -31.30 -5.79
C VAL A 34 11.79 -32.54 -5.11
N ASP A 35 12.09 -33.59 -5.87
CA ASP A 35 12.71 -34.84 -5.40
C ASP A 35 14.23 -34.72 -5.19
N GLN A 36 14.84 -33.65 -5.67
CA GLN A 36 16.24 -33.32 -5.40
C GLN A 36 16.42 -32.68 -4.01
N LEU A 37 15.32 -32.27 -3.36
CA LEU A 37 15.34 -31.70 -2.02
C LEU A 37 15.03 -32.79 -0.99
N GLU A 38 16.02 -33.10 -0.15
CA GLU A 38 15.84 -34.00 0.99
C GLU A 38 14.98 -33.30 2.06
N PRO A 39 13.94 -33.96 2.61
CA PRO A 39 13.12 -33.39 3.67
C PRO A 39 13.94 -32.89 4.86
N LEU A 40 13.62 -31.68 5.33
CA LEU A 40 14.26 -30.99 6.46
C LEU A 40 15.77 -30.72 6.30
N TRP A 41 16.30 -30.87 5.09
CA TRP A 41 17.66 -30.49 4.73
C TRP A 41 17.64 -29.23 3.88
N GLY A 42 18.61 -28.35 4.11
CA GLY A 42 18.76 -27.12 3.34
C GLY A 42 19.69 -27.29 2.16
N GLU A 43 19.24 -26.86 0.99
CA GLU A 43 20.05 -26.84 -0.23
C GLU A 43 20.31 -25.40 -0.68
N ALA A 44 21.54 -25.12 -1.09
CA ALA A 44 21.90 -23.81 -1.62
C ALA A 44 21.66 -23.78 -3.14
N ALA A 45 21.02 -22.71 -3.62
CA ALA A 45 20.85 -22.45 -5.05
C ALA A 45 21.34 -21.04 -5.41
N LEU A 46 21.68 -20.81 -6.67
CA LEU A 46 22.09 -19.51 -7.19
C LEU A 46 21.09 -19.04 -8.25
N LEU A 47 20.53 -17.85 -8.08
CA LEU A 47 19.63 -17.21 -9.03
C LEU A 47 20.10 -15.77 -9.26
N ASP A 48 20.51 -15.45 -10.49
CA ASP A 48 20.99 -14.11 -10.88
C ASP A 48 22.04 -13.50 -9.93
N GLY A 49 22.96 -14.34 -9.43
CA GLY A 49 24.01 -13.94 -8.50
C GLY A 49 23.61 -13.96 -7.02
N GLU A 50 22.34 -14.20 -6.70
CA GLU A 50 21.86 -14.33 -5.32
C GLU A 50 21.79 -15.78 -4.86
N GLN A 51 22.28 -16.04 -3.65
CA GLN A 51 22.22 -17.37 -3.06
C GLN A 51 20.95 -17.54 -2.24
N LEU A 52 20.22 -18.61 -2.53
CA LEU A 52 19.00 -19.02 -1.86
C LEU A 52 19.25 -20.25 -1.01
N ALA A 53 18.54 -20.39 0.09
CA ALA A 53 18.44 -21.61 0.87
C ALA A 53 17.03 -22.19 0.69
N LEU A 54 16.97 -23.39 0.11
CA LEU A 54 15.76 -24.12 -0.22
C LEU A 54 15.50 -25.19 0.83
N PHE A 55 14.26 -25.31 1.29
CA PHE A 55 13.87 -26.31 2.28
C PHE A 55 12.60 -27.03 1.85
N ARG A 56 12.66 -28.37 1.79
CA ARG A 56 11.47 -29.21 1.74
C ARG A 56 11.01 -29.52 3.16
N LEU A 57 9.80 -29.09 3.48
CA LEU A 57 9.18 -29.21 4.80
C LEU A 57 8.14 -30.34 4.81
N PRO A 58 7.72 -30.82 5.99
CA PRO A 58 6.69 -31.85 6.11
C PRO A 58 5.38 -31.44 5.43
N GLY A 59 4.68 -32.43 4.85
CA GLY A 59 3.44 -32.21 4.10
C GLY A 59 3.66 -31.58 2.72
N ASP A 60 4.83 -31.81 2.11
CA ASP A 60 5.24 -31.24 0.81
C ASP A 60 5.07 -29.72 0.73
N ARG A 61 5.38 -29.06 1.84
CA ARG A 61 5.56 -27.61 1.89
C ARG A 61 6.99 -27.27 1.52
N PHE A 62 7.18 -26.10 0.92
CA PHE A 62 8.50 -25.63 0.52
C PHE A 62 8.72 -24.23 1.08
N SER A 63 9.92 -23.97 1.58
CA SER A 63 10.33 -22.62 1.93
C SER A 63 11.62 -22.25 1.23
N VAL A 64 11.72 -20.97 0.85
CA VAL A 64 12.89 -20.40 0.19
C VAL A 64 13.22 -19.08 0.86
N VAL A 65 14.45 -18.96 1.32
CA VAL A 65 14.96 -17.78 2.03
C VAL A 65 16.33 -17.39 1.46
N SER A 66 16.82 -16.20 1.80
CA SER A 66 18.21 -15.83 1.51
C SER A 66 19.17 -16.82 2.16
N ASN A 67 20.22 -17.24 1.44
CA ASN A 67 21.29 -18.02 2.03
C ASN A 67 22.20 -17.16 2.92
N ALA A 68 22.14 -15.82 2.79
CA ALA A 68 22.91 -14.90 3.61
C ALA A 68 22.30 -14.78 5.01
N ASP A 69 23.13 -15.01 6.03
CA ASP A 69 22.79 -14.77 7.42
C ASP A 69 22.59 -13.25 7.66
N PRO A 70 21.43 -12.79 8.16
CA PRO A 70 21.15 -11.36 8.28
C PRO A 70 22.09 -10.59 9.22
N ALA A 71 22.73 -11.26 10.17
CA ALA A 71 23.64 -10.60 11.12
C ALA A 71 25.06 -10.41 10.55
N THR A 72 25.49 -11.29 9.64
CA THR A 72 26.90 -11.36 9.21
C THR A 72 27.09 -11.22 7.70
N GLY A 73 26.03 -11.39 6.91
CA GLY A 73 26.08 -11.48 5.45
C GLY A 73 26.70 -12.78 4.92
N ALA A 74 27.09 -13.72 5.80
CA ALA A 74 27.71 -14.97 5.37
C ALA A 74 26.66 -15.91 4.74
N PHE A 75 26.99 -16.52 3.61
CA PHE A 75 26.08 -17.43 2.89
C PHE A 75 26.02 -18.83 3.53
N VAL A 76 25.35 -18.95 4.67
CA VAL A 76 25.35 -20.16 5.51
C VAL A 76 23.96 -20.67 5.89
N MET A 77 22.87 -19.98 5.57
CA MET A 77 21.53 -20.34 6.08
C MET A 77 21.05 -21.72 5.63
N SER A 78 21.45 -22.20 4.45
CA SER A 78 21.22 -23.59 4.00
C SER A 78 21.78 -24.66 4.95
N ARG A 79 22.75 -24.31 5.80
CA ARG A 79 23.32 -25.20 6.83
C ARG A 79 22.68 -25.03 8.20
N GLY A 80 21.64 -24.20 8.30
CA GLY A 80 20.91 -23.94 9.53
C GLY A 80 20.15 -25.17 10.03
N ILE A 81 19.87 -25.18 11.32
CA ILE A 81 19.11 -26.28 11.94
C ILE A 81 17.63 -25.95 11.84
N ILE A 82 16.86 -26.83 11.19
CA ILE A 82 15.41 -26.73 11.14
C ILE A 82 14.82 -27.14 12.49
N GLY A 83 13.88 -26.35 12.96
CA GLY A 83 13.17 -26.57 14.21
C GLY A 83 11.73 -26.12 14.14
N SER A 84 11.11 -25.99 15.31
CA SER A 84 9.74 -25.53 15.45
C SER A 84 9.58 -24.62 16.66
N ARG A 85 8.73 -23.61 16.55
CA ARG A 85 8.26 -22.80 17.67
C ARG A 85 6.73 -22.75 17.63
N GLY A 86 6.09 -23.60 18.43
CA GLY A 86 4.65 -23.84 18.29
C GLY A 86 4.35 -24.54 16.97
N ASP A 87 3.47 -23.97 16.17
CA ASP A 87 3.10 -24.41 14.83
C ASP A 87 4.03 -23.88 13.72
N ARG A 88 4.92 -22.95 14.05
CA ARG A 88 5.82 -22.30 13.10
C ARG A 88 7.08 -23.14 12.86
N THR A 89 7.44 -23.35 11.59
CA THR A 89 8.73 -23.96 11.22
C THR A 89 9.82 -22.89 11.26
N THR A 90 10.95 -23.20 11.90
CA THR A 90 12.03 -22.25 12.12
C THR A 90 13.36 -22.76 11.56
N ILE A 91 14.30 -21.83 11.35
CA ILE A 91 15.70 -22.12 11.08
C ILE A 91 16.60 -21.35 12.04
N ALA A 92 17.53 -22.05 12.69
CA ALA A 92 18.58 -21.41 13.49
C ALA A 92 19.83 -21.18 12.65
N SER A 93 20.31 -19.93 12.60
CA SER A 93 21.58 -19.59 11.93
C SER A 93 22.75 -20.44 12.46
N PRO A 94 23.62 -20.98 11.60
CA PRO A 94 24.81 -21.72 12.04
C PRO A 94 25.76 -20.90 12.92
N LEU A 95 25.82 -19.58 12.72
CA LEU A 95 26.82 -18.71 13.33
C LEU A 95 26.42 -18.27 14.74
N HIS A 96 25.36 -17.45 14.84
CA HIS A 96 24.95 -16.85 16.11
C HIS A 96 23.69 -17.48 16.73
N LYS A 97 23.12 -18.51 16.10
CA LYS A 97 21.91 -19.19 16.57
C LYS A 97 20.68 -18.29 16.68
N ASP A 98 20.68 -17.15 15.99
CA ASP A 98 19.46 -16.40 15.73
C ASP A 98 18.44 -17.31 15.04
N VAL A 99 17.22 -17.34 15.57
CA VAL A 99 16.16 -18.27 15.14
C VAL A 99 15.15 -17.50 14.30
N PHE A 100 15.01 -17.88 13.04
CA PHE A 100 14.11 -17.24 12.09
C PHE A 100 12.92 -18.13 11.79
N ASP A 101 11.76 -17.52 11.62
CA ASP A 101 10.60 -18.16 11.02
C ASP A 101 10.85 -18.38 9.52
N LEU A 102 10.68 -19.60 9.00
CA LEU A 102 10.97 -19.89 7.60
C LEU A 102 9.95 -19.31 6.62
N GLU A 103 8.73 -19.05 7.07
CA GLU A 103 7.67 -18.53 6.18
C GLU A 103 7.66 -17.01 6.14
N THR A 104 7.96 -16.37 7.28
CA THR A 104 7.91 -14.90 7.40
C THR A 104 9.28 -14.25 7.47
N GLY A 105 10.34 -15.00 7.77
CA GLY A 105 11.67 -14.42 7.92
C GLY A 105 11.88 -13.67 9.24
N ARG A 106 10.84 -13.52 10.07
CA ARG A 106 10.94 -12.84 11.37
C ARG A 106 11.92 -13.58 12.27
N CYS A 107 12.87 -12.84 12.84
CA CYS A 107 13.75 -13.38 13.87
C CYS A 107 13.05 -13.37 15.23
N PHE A 108 13.06 -14.52 15.89
CA PHE A 108 12.54 -14.74 17.23
C PHE A 108 13.52 -14.40 18.35
N THR A 109 14.79 -14.21 18.01
CA THR A 109 15.88 -13.95 18.97
C THR A 109 16.26 -12.46 19.00
N ASN A 110 16.18 -11.78 17.86
CA ASN A 110 16.56 -10.38 17.69
C ASN A 110 15.61 -9.70 16.69
N ASP A 111 14.72 -8.86 17.19
CA ASP A 111 13.69 -8.16 16.40
C ASP A 111 14.24 -7.20 15.33
N ARG A 112 15.54 -6.88 15.40
CA ARG A 112 16.23 -6.06 14.39
C ARG A 112 16.68 -6.87 13.17
N LEU A 113 16.64 -8.19 13.23
CA LEU A 113 17.03 -9.07 12.15
C LEU A 113 15.79 -9.61 11.43
N HIS A 114 15.86 -9.61 10.10
CA HIS A 114 14.88 -10.22 9.23
C HIS A 114 15.62 -11.06 8.18
N LEU A 115 15.16 -12.28 7.97
CA LEU A 115 15.67 -13.17 6.94
C LEU A 115 14.80 -13.04 5.68
N PRO A 116 15.31 -12.48 4.58
CA PRO A 116 14.51 -12.30 3.38
C PRO A 116 13.92 -13.62 2.88
N THR A 117 12.61 -13.63 2.64
CA THR A 117 11.87 -14.80 2.12
C THR A 117 11.54 -14.61 0.66
N TRP A 118 11.42 -15.72 -0.04
CA TRP A 118 11.03 -15.75 -1.45
C TRP A 118 9.64 -16.35 -1.60
N ARG A 119 8.94 -15.92 -2.65
CA ARG A 119 7.73 -16.62 -3.08
C ARG A 119 8.17 -17.94 -3.70
N SER A 120 7.45 -19.01 -3.40
CA SER A 120 7.68 -20.33 -3.99
C SER A 120 6.37 -20.96 -4.45
N ARG A 121 6.44 -21.77 -5.49
CA ARG A 121 5.33 -22.62 -5.97
C ARG A 121 5.88 -23.87 -6.63
N ILE A 122 5.02 -24.86 -6.86
CA ILE A 122 5.37 -26.08 -7.59
C ILE A 122 4.60 -26.07 -8.91
N THR A 123 5.33 -26.19 -10.02
CA THR A 123 4.77 -26.32 -11.36
C THR A 123 5.40 -27.54 -12.01
N ASP A 124 4.60 -28.53 -12.41
CA ASP A 124 5.07 -29.77 -13.07
C ASP A 124 6.22 -30.49 -12.34
N GLY A 125 6.16 -30.53 -11.00
CA GLY A 125 7.19 -31.17 -10.15
C GLY A 125 8.47 -30.34 -9.98
N MET A 126 8.52 -29.12 -10.50
CA MET A 126 9.61 -28.17 -10.33
C MET A 126 9.28 -27.16 -9.25
N LEU A 127 10.23 -26.90 -8.36
CA LEU A 127 10.19 -25.76 -7.45
C LEU A 127 10.51 -24.50 -8.24
N GLU A 128 9.53 -23.60 -8.34
CA GLU A 128 9.69 -22.27 -8.90
C GLU A 128 9.74 -21.22 -7.80
N VAL A 129 10.58 -20.20 -7.97
CA VAL A 129 10.76 -19.12 -7.01
C VAL A 129 10.62 -17.76 -7.68
N ALA A 130 10.15 -16.78 -6.93
CA ALA A 130 10.10 -15.39 -7.35
C ALA A 130 10.46 -14.48 -6.17
N ARG A 131 11.17 -13.38 -6.47
CA ARG A 131 11.47 -12.36 -5.45
C ARG A 131 10.18 -11.83 -4.88
N ARG A 132 10.16 -11.60 -3.58
CA ARG A 132 9.08 -10.88 -2.91
C ARG A 132 9.37 -9.38 -3.02
N PRO A 133 8.52 -8.59 -3.70
CA PRO A 133 8.74 -7.16 -3.81
C PRO A 133 8.72 -6.47 -2.46
N VAL A 134 9.57 -5.47 -2.28
CA VAL A 134 9.52 -4.56 -1.13
C VAL A 134 8.26 -3.70 -1.25
N LEU A 135 7.50 -3.59 -0.16
CA LEU A 135 6.37 -2.65 -0.08
C LEU A 135 6.93 -1.29 0.36
N VAL A 136 6.88 -0.29 -0.54
CA VAL A 136 7.22 1.10 -0.19
C VAL A 136 5.91 1.87 0.03
N ALA A 137 5.60 2.16 1.29
CA ALA A 137 4.43 2.92 1.68
C ALA A 137 4.74 4.42 1.56
N ALA A 138 4.14 5.10 0.60
CA ALA A 138 4.43 6.51 0.30
C ALA A 138 3.28 7.41 0.75
N SER A 139 3.48 8.18 1.82
CA SER A 139 2.52 9.20 2.24
C SER A 139 2.93 10.58 1.73
N HIS A 140 2.02 11.56 1.72
CA HIS A 140 2.39 12.92 1.34
C HIS A 140 3.41 13.56 2.30
N GLY A 141 3.43 13.10 3.56
CA GLY A 141 4.17 13.74 4.65
C GLY A 141 3.44 14.93 5.26
N THR A 142 3.78 15.25 6.50
CA THR A 142 3.17 16.33 7.29
C THR A 142 4.17 16.87 8.30
N SER A 143 4.05 18.15 8.66
CA SER A 143 4.81 18.77 9.75
C SER A 143 4.13 18.59 11.12
N ASP A 144 2.91 18.03 11.15
CA ASP A 144 2.13 17.79 12.35
C ASP A 144 2.52 16.45 12.99
N THR A 145 3.12 16.49 14.20
CA THR A 145 3.69 15.32 14.87
C THR A 145 2.66 14.22 15.18
N ALA A 146 1.41 14.59 15.43
CA ALA A 146 0.32 13.64 15.64
C ALA A 146 0.01 12.88 14.34
N GLY A 147 -0.03 13.60 13.21
CA GLY A 147 -0.13 13.03 11.88
C GLY A 147 1.04 12.11 11.51
N GLN A 148 2.27 12.51 11.84
CA GLN A 148 3.47 11.68 11.62
C GLN A 148 3.36 10.35 12.39
N SER A 149 3.03 10.43 13.68
CA SER A 149 2.88 9.27 14.56
C SER A 149 1.76 8.33 14.09
N ALA A 150 0.64 8.89 13.64
CA ALA A 150 -0.50 8.12 13.13
C ALA A 150 -0.17 7.35 11.84
N ILE A 151 0.56 7.97 10.89
CA ILE A 151 1.01 7.30 9.66
C ILE A 151 2.06 6.24 9.96
N ALA A 152 3.03 6.54 10.83
CA ALA A 152 4.02 5.56 11.27
C ALA A 152 3.35 4.32 11.91
N ALA A 153 2.31 4.53 12.73
CA ALA A 153 1.53 3.44 13.31
C ALA A 153 0.83 2.59 12.25
N LEU A 154 0.30 3.19 11.17
CA LEU A 154 -0.29 2.44 10.05
C LEU A 154 0.75 1.56 9.35
N VAL A 155 1.93 2.11 9.02
CA VAL A 155 3.00 1.33 8.38
C VAL A 155 3.46 0.18 9.29
N GLU A 156 3.57 0.44 10.59
CA GLU A 156 3.94 -0.59 11.56
C GLU A 156 2.85 -1.67 11.70
N ALA A 157 1.58 -1.30 11.65
CA ALA A 157 0.48 -2.25 11.65
C ALA A 157 0.50 -3.15 10.38
N VAL A 158 0.88 -2.60 9.23
CA VAL A 158 1.10 -3.38 8.00
C VAL A 158 2.28 -4.35 8.17
N ARG A 159 3.41 -3.91 8.74
CA ARG A 159 4.55 -4.80 9.06
C ARG A 159 4.15 -5.92 10.01
N ALA A 160 3.38 -5.61 11.05
CA ALA A 160 2.95 -6.59 12.04
C ALA A 160 1.95 -7.61 11.47
N ALA A 161 1.05 -7.16 10.58
CA ALA A 161 0.09 -8.03 9.91
C ALA A 161 0.73 -8.91 8.82
N HIS A 162 1.81 -8.41 8.19
CA HIS A 162 2.51 -9.07 7.09
C HIS A 162 4.02 -9.20 7.37
N PRO A 163 4.42 -10.00 8.37
CA PRO A 163 5.81 -10.13 8.79
C PRO A 163 6.73 -10.72 7.72
N GLU A 164 6.18 -11.35 6.68
CA GLU A 164 6.90 -11.82 5.50
C GLU A 164 7.35 -10.70 4.56
N LEU A 165 6.76 -9.51 4.66
CA LEU A 165 7.07 -8.38 3.79
C LEU A 165 8.19 -7.52 4.39
N THR A 166 9.10 -7.10 3.53
CA THR A 166 9.93 -5.91 3.81
C THR A 166 9.09 -4.68 3.48
N VAL A 167 8.80 -3.86 4.49
CA VAL A 167 8.00 -2.64 4.35
C VAL A 167 8.84 -1.42 4.71
N ALA A 168 9.02 -0.51 3.75
CA ALA A 168 9.68 0.77 3.93
C ALA A 168 8.67 1.91 3.90
N ASP A 169 8.76 2.81 4.87
CA ASP A 169 8.08 4.10 4.86
C ASP A 169 8.84 5.10 3.99
N SER A 170 8.09 5.92 3.26
CA SER A 170 8.62 7.00 2.43
C SER A 170 7.64 8.16 2.35
N PHE A 171 8.17 9.31 1.94
CA PHE A 171 7.39 10.54 1.86
C PHE A 171 7.55 11.19 0.48
N VAL A 172 6.44 11.72 -0.03
CA VAL A 172 6.45 12.51 -1.27
C VAL A 172 7.01 13.91 -1.00
N ASP A 173 6.66 14.49 0.15
CA ASP A 173 7.09 15.83 0.54
C ASP A 173 7.20 15.93 2.07
N VAL A 174 7.68 17.08 2.57
CA VAL A 174 7.72 17.52 3.97
C VAL A 174 8.63 16.72 4.91
N GLN A 175 8.69 15.40 4.74
CA GLN A 175 9.40 14.46 5.57
C GLN A 175 10.44 13.67 4.76
N GLN A 176 11.32 12.99 5.50
CA GLN A 176 12.37 12.14 4.95
C GLN A 176 12.33 10.78 5.65
N PRO A 177 12.76 9.69 5.00
CA PRO A 177 13.34 9.66 3.65
C PRO A 177 12.30 9.83 2.53
N ASP A 178 12.66 10.56 1.48
CA ASP A 178 11.83 10.64 0.28
C ASP A 178 11.86 9.35 -0.54
N VAL A 179 10.93 9.22 -1.48
CA VAL A 179 10.81 8.03 -2.35
C VAL A 179 12.13 7.71 -3.08
N PRO A 180 12.82 8.67 -3.76
CA PRO A 180 14.13 8.41 -4.36
C PRO A 180 15.17 7.87 -3.37
N THR A 181 15.24 8.43 -2.17
CA THR A 181 16.18 8.01 -1.13
C THR A 181 15.93 6.58 -0.69
N VAL A 182 14.66 6.21 -0.46
CA VAL A 182 14.31 4.82 -0.12
C VAL A 182 14.64 3.88 -1.26
N LEU A 183 14.25 4.20 -2.50
CA LEU A 183 14.51 3.36 -3.67
C LEU A 183 16.01 3.18 -3.94
N GLY A 184 16.83 4.22 -3.73
CA GLY A 184 18.28 4.17 -3.89
C GLY A 184 19.02 3.41 -2.79
N ALA A 185 18.37 3.18 -1.64
CA ALA A 185 18.92 2.37 -0.55
C ALA A 185 18.61 0.87 -0.70
N LEU A 186 17.69 0.49 -1.60
CA LEU A 186 17.38 -0.90 -1.89
C LEU A 186 18.38 -1.49 -2.89
N ASP A 187 18.71 -2.78 -2.75
CA ASP A 187 19.61 -3.48 -3.67
C ASP A 187 19.15 -3.33 -5.13
N ASP A 188 20.13 -3.17 -6.03
CA ASP A 188 19.90 -3.09 -7.48
C ASP A 188 19.11 -4.31 -7.97
N GLY A 189 17.99 -4.09 -8.66
CA GLY A 189 17.12 -5.15 -9.17
C GLY A 189 16.09 -5.73 -8.19
N SER A 190 16.10 -5.36 -6.90
CA SER A 190 14.98 -5.63 -5.99
C SER A 190 13.64 -5.12 -6.58
N PRO A 191 12.63 -5.98 -6.76
CA PRO A 191 11.33 -5.51 -7.20
C PRO A 191 10.64 -4.73 -6.09
N VAL A 192 9.90 -3.69 -6.46
CA VAL A 192 9.24 -2.78 -5.54
C VAL A 192 7.79 -2.61 -5.94
N ILE A 193 6.91 -2.67 -4.94
CA ILE A 193 5.53 -2.21 -5.07
C ILE A 193 5.39 -0.96 -4.20
N LEU A 194 5.19 0.17 -4.85
CA LEU A 194 4.96 1.45 -4.21
C LEU A 194 3.46 1.62 -3.99
N VAL A 195 3.06 1.70 -2.71
CA VAL A 195 1.66 1.87 -2.30
C VAL A 195 1.46 3.31 -1.82
N PRO A 196 0.75 4.16 -2.58
CA PRO A 196 0.43 5.51 -2.15
C PRO A 196 -0.57 5.48 -1.00
N LEU A 197 -0.18 6.00 0.17
CA LEU A 197 -1.06 6.19 1.32
C LEU A 197 -1.90 7.47 1.15
N LEU A 198 -2.70 7.50 0.08
CA LEU A 198 -3.54 8.62 -0.34
C LEU A 198 -4.98 8.14 -0.51
N LEU A 199 -5.96 9.00 -0.26
CA LEU A 199 -7.38 8.63 -0.27
C LEU A 199 -8.08 8.79 -1.61
N SER A 200 -7.44 9.43 -2.58
CA SER A 200 -7.98 9.63 -3.92
C SER A 200 -6.83 9.68 -4.91
N ALA A 201 -7.08 9.32 -6.17
CA ALA A 201 -6.06 9.38 -7.21
C ALA A 201 -5.75 10.83 -7.62
N GLY A 202 -4.99 11.56 -6.79
CA GLY A 202 -4.47 12.87 -7.14
C GLY A 202 -3.48 12.74 -8.30
N TYR A 203 -3.77 13.34 -9.46
CA TYR A 203 -2.97 13.19 -10.68
C TYR A 203 -1.51 13.55 -10.44
N HIS A 204 -1.25 14.68 -9.76
CA HIS A 204 0.12 15.14 -9.51
C HIS A 204 0.91 14.15 -8.65
N VAL A 205 0.36 13.69 -7.53
CA VAL A 205 1.11 12.74 -6.67
C VAL A 205 1.27 11.37 -7.33
N HIS A 206 0.27 10.87 -8.06
CA HIS A 206 0.43 9.63 -8.81
C HIS A 206 1.41 9.75 -9.98
N VAL A 207 1.42 10.88 -10.69
CA VAL A 207 2.39 11.14 -11.76
C VAL A 207 3.78 11.27 -11.18
N ASP A 208 3.96 12.04 -10.10
CA ASP A 208 5.27 12.18 -9.46
C ASP A 208 5.79 10.81 -8.99
N LEU A 209 4.96 10.00 -8.33
CA LEU A 209 5.34 8.64 -7.92
C LEU A 209 5.61 7.71 -9.13
N ALA A 210 4.84 7.84 -10.21
CA ALA A 210 5.05 7.07 -11.44
C ALA A 210 6.32 7.51 -12.18
N GLU A 211 6.66 8.80 -12.16
CA GLU A 211 7.91 9.32 -12.72
C GLU A 211 9.10 8.78 -11.93
N HIS A 212 9.04 8.78 -10.59
CA HIS A 212 10.06 8.15 -9.74
C HIS A 212 10.15 6.63 -9.95
N ALA A 213 9.03 5.95 -10.21
CA ALA A 213 9.03 4.53 -10.54
C ALA A 213 9.61 4.25 -11.93
N ALA A 214 9.40 5.14 -12.91
CA ALA A 214 9.88 4.97 -14.28
C ALA A 214 11.41 5.03 -14.41
N VAL A 215 12.11 5.51 -13.38
CA VAL A 215 13.58 5.65 -13.37
C VAL A 215 14.27 4.28 -13.32
N ARG A 216 13.58 3.21 -12.88
CA ARG A 216 14.15 1.87 -12.73
C ARG A 216 13.13 0.77 -13.06
N PRO A 217 13.50 -0.26 -13.84
CA PRO A 217 12.64 -1.41 -14.06
C PRO A 217 12.38 -2.17 -12.75
N GLY A 218 11.21 -2.82 -12.65
CA GLY A 218 10.83 -3.60 -11.47
C GLY A 218 10.14 -2.80 -10.37
N ILE A 219 9.71 -1.56 -10.63
CA ILE A 219 8.87 -0.77 -9.73
C ILE A 219 7.45 -0.67 -10.30
N THR A 220 6.45 -1.02 -9.50
CA THR A 220 5.04 -0.78 -9.81
C THR A 220 4.40 0.10 -8.75
N VAL A 221 3.64 1.10 -9.21
CA VAL A 221 2.82 1.96 -8.35
C VAL A 221 1.40 1.42 -8.35
N THR A 222 0.80 1.25 -7.17
CA THR A 222 -0.61 0.82 -7.04
C THR A 222 -1.58 2.00 -7.21
N GLY A 223 -2.88 1.69 -7.18
CA GLY A 223 -3.91 2.72 -6.95
C GLY A 223 -3.82 3.34 -5.55
N ALA A 224 -4.58 4.42 -5.34
CA ALA A 224 -4.79 5.03 -4.03
C ALA A 224 -5.58 4.09 -3.09
N LEU A 225 -5.58 4.40 -1.79
CA LEU A 225 -6.35 3.66 -0.77
C LEU A 225 -7.86 3.75 -0.99
N GLY A 226 -8.34 4.89 -1.48
CA GLY A 226 -9.76 5.16 -1.71
C GLY A 226 -10.06 5.48 -3.18
N PRO A 227 -11.33 5.33 -3.59
CA PRO A 227 -12.49 4.96 -2.77
C PRO A 227 -12.61 3.44 -2.55
N ASP A 228 -12.90 3.00 -1.32
CA ASP A 228 -13.06 1.59 -0.93
C ASP A 228 -14.17 1.47 0.14
N PRO A 229 -15.07 0.46 0.07
CA PRO A 229 -16.15 0.28 1.05
C PRO A 229 -15.66 0.19 2.50
N ARG A 230 -14.48 -0.39 2.74
CA ARG A 230 -13.90 -0.50 4.09
C ARG A 230 -13.51 0.86 4.67
N LEU A 231 -13.16 1.82 3.80
CA LEU A 231 -12.96 3.21 4.26
C LEU A 231 -14.29 3.87 4.64
N ALA A 232 -15.41 3.49 4.00
CA ALA A 232 -16.74 3.97 4.38
C ALA A 232 -17.10 3.49 5.79
N GLU A 233 -16.79 2.23 6.10
CA GLU A 233 -16.98 1.65 7.44
C GLU A 233 -16.17 2.40 8.50
N VAL A 234 -14.89 2.70 8.23
CA VAL A 234 -14.07 3.51 9.15
C VAL A 234 -14.64 4.92 9.32
N LEU A 235 -15.05 5.60 8.24
CA LEU A 235 -15.68 6.92 8.33
C LEU A 235 -16.98 6.90 9.14
N ALA A 236 -17.81 5.87 8.96
CA ALA A 236 -19.03 5.68 9.72
C ALA A 236 -18.74 5.44 11.21
N GLN A 237 -17.68 4.70 11.54
CA GLN A 237 -17.20 4.56 12.91
C GLN A 237 -16.77 5.92 13.48
N ARG A 238 -15.97 6.71 12.75
CA ARG A 238 -15.53 8.05 13.21
C ARG A 238 -16.69 9.00 13.44
N LEU A 239 -17.73 8.92 12.62
CA LEU A 239 -18.96 9.69 12.80
C LEU A 239 -19.75 9.22 14.04
N THR A 240 -19.86 7.92 14.25
CA THR A 240 -20.51 7.34 15.44
C THR A 240 -19.80 7.81 16.73
N GLU A 241 -18.47 7.79 16.73
CA GLU A 241 -17.64 8.31 17.82
C GLU A 241 -17.85 9.82 18.04
N ALA A 242 -18.14 10.58 16.99
CA ALA A 242 -18.50 11.99 17.05
C ALA A 242 -19.97 12.25 17.44
N GLY A 243 -20.74 11.20 17.73
CA GLY A 243 -22.13 11.31 18.17
C GLY A 243 -23.15 11.42 17.05
N PHE A 244 -22.87 10.82 15.88
CA PHE A 244 -23.83 10.62 14.80
C PHE A 244 -25.05 9.81 15.27
N ARG A 245 -26.23 10.20 14.78
CA ARG A 245 -27.53 9.58 15.07
C ARG A 245 -28.36 9.52 13.78
N ALA A 246 -29.31 8.59 13.75
CA ALA A 246 -30.30 8.54 12.67
C ALA A 246 -31.05 9.88 12.56
N GLY A 247 -31.16 10.40 11.33
CA GLY A 247 -31.73 11.71 11.05
C GLY A 247 -30.72 12.85 10.97
N ASP A 248 -29.46 12.65 11.42
CA ASP A 248 -28.41 13.63 11.19
C ASP A 248 -28.03 13.68 9.69
N ARG A 249 -27.68 14.87 9.20
CA ARG A 249 -27.12 15.10 7.85
C ARG A 249 -25.60 15.06 7.91
N VAL A 250 -24.96 14.54 6.87
CA VAL A 250 -23.49 14.43 6.83
C VAL A 250 -22.92 15.27 5.69
N VAL A 251 -21.88 16.05 6.01
CA VAL A 251 -21.03 16.73 5.03
C VAL A 251 -19.65 16.06 5.03
N LEU A 252 -19.30 15.37 3.96
CA LEU A 252 -17.97 14.78 3.78
C LEU A 252 -16.98 15.90 3.41
N ALA A 253 -15.97 16.10 4.24
CA ALA A 253 -14.88 17.05 4.03
C ALA A 253 -13.64 16.34 3.47
N ALA A 254 -13.46 16.39 2.16
CA ALA A 254 -12.26 15.89 1.48
C ALA A 254 -11.21 17.01 1.31
N ALA A 255 -9.93 16.64 1.17
CA ALA A 255 -8.85 17.60 0.88
C ALA A 255 -9.13 18.46 -0.37
N GLY A 256 -9.65 17.81 -1.42
CA GLY A 256 -9.93 18.37 -2.73
C GLY A 256 -8.73 18.41 -3.67
N SER A 257 -9.01 18.49 -4.96
CA SER A 257 -8.01 18.43 -6.03
C SER A 257 -8.48 19.23 -7.24
N SER A 258 -7.54 19.75 -8.03
CA SER A 258 -7.81 20.26 -9.38
C SER A 258 -8.04 19.12 -10.38
N ASN A 259 -7.70 17.87 -10.02
CA ASN A 259 -7.97 16.70 -10.84
C ASN A 259 -9.43 16.27 -10.72
N ALA A 260 -10.15 16.27 -11.84
CA ALA A 260 -11.54 15.83 -11.91
C ALA A 260 -11.74 14.36 -11.50
N SER A 261 -10.79 13.46 -11.76
CA SER A 261 -10.93 12.06 -11.33
C SER A 261 -10.81 11.90 -9.81
N ALA A 262 -9.88 12.62 -9.16
CA ALA A 262 -9.78 12.64 -7.70
C ALA A 262 -11.03 13.21 -7.03
N VAL A 263 -11.65 14.22 -7.66
CA VAL A 263 -12.95 14.76 -7.21
C VAL A 263 -14.05 13.71 -7.39
N ALA A 264 -14.08 12.99 -8.50
CA ALA A 264 -15.04 11.91 -8.73
C ALA A 264 -14.89 10.75 -7.73
N ASP A 265 -13.65 10.40 -7.36
CA ASP A 265 -13.35 9.43 -6.30
C ASP A 265 -13.96 9.85 -4.95
N CYS A 266 -13.82 11.12 -4.58
CA CYS A 266 -14.43 11.67 -3.36
C CYS A 266 -15.97 11.57 -3.41
N HIS A 267 -16.58 11.80 -4.57
CA HIS A 267 -18.03 11.60 -4.74
C HIS A 267 -18.45 10.13 -4.66
N LEU A 268 -17.62 9.20 -5.16
CA LEU A 268 -17.87 7.77 -5.01
C LEU A 268 -17.74 7.35 -3.54
N MET A 269 -16.73 7.83 -2.82
CA MET A 269 -16.60 7.63 -1.38
C MET A 269 -17.82 8.18 -0.62
N GLY A 270 -18.31 9.36 -0.98
CA GLY A 270 -19.52 9.93 -0.38
C GLY A 270 -20.75 9.06 -0.56
N ARG A 271 -20.93 8.41 -1.73
CA ARG A 271 -22.01 7.45 -1.96
C ARG A 271 -21.85 6.19 -1.12
N MET A 272 -20.66 5.61 -1.07
CA MET A 272 -20.40 4.44 -0.23
C MET A 272 -20.68 4.75 1.26
N LEU A 273 -20.27 5.93 1.74
CA LEU A 273 -20.57 6.36 3.11
C LEU A 273 -22.08 6.57 3.33
N ALA A 274 -22.79 7.13 2.36
CA ALA A 274 -24.24 7.30 2.43
C ALA A 274 -24.94 5.94 2.57
N ASP A 275 -24.53 4.96 1.75
CA ASP A 275 -25.04 3.59 1.79
C ASP A 275 -24.71 2.91 3.13
N THR A 276 -23.51 3.11 3.68
CA THR A 276 -23.11 2.56 4.98
C THR A 276 -23.90 3.14 6.15
N LEU A 277 -24.23 4.44 6.10
CA LEU A 277 -24.93 5.14 7.19
C LEU A 277 -26.45 5.06 7.08
N ASP A 278 -26.99 4.70 5.91
CA ASP A 278 -28.39 4.95 5.56
C ASP A 278 -28.78 6.43 5.78
N ALA A 279 -27.91 7.35 5.33
CA ALA A 279 -28.04 8.78 5.54
C ALA A 279 -27.56 9.60 4.33
N GLU A 280 -28.09 10.82 4.20
CA GLU A 280 -27.65 11.72 3.13
C GLU A 280 -26.25 12.29 3.42
N VAL A 281 -25.35 12.12 2.45
CA VAL A 281 -23.98 12.63 2.49
C VAL A 281 -23.76 13.64 1.37
N THR A 282 -23.49 14.90 1.74
CA THR A 282 -23.06 15.95 0.82
C THR A 282 -21.53 16.00 0.77
N VAL A 283 -20.95 15.85 -0.42
CA VAL A 283 -19.49 15.93 -0.59
C VAL A 283 -19.04 17.37 -0.76
N SER A 284 -17.99 17.74 -0.03
CA SER A 284 -17.39 19.07 -0.01
C SER A 284 -15.86 18.99 0.07
N PHE A 285 -15.21 20.12 -0.17
CA PHE A 285 -13.76 20.17 -0.32
C PHE A 285 -13.13 21.29 0.49
N ILE A 286 -12.01 20.99 1.15
CA ILE A 286 -11.21 21.95 1.90
C ILE A 286 -10.53 22.92 0.92
N SER A 287 -9.97 22.39 -0.15
CA SER A 287 -9.19 23.13 -1.15
C SER A 287 -9.47 22.66 -2.58
N ALA A 288 -9.01 23.41 -3.59
CA ALA A 288 -9.01 23.12 -5.03
C ALA A 288 -10.34 22.80 -5.77
N ALA A 289 -11.36 22.26 -5.12
CA ALA A 289 -12.67 21.94 -5.67
C ALA A 289 -13.79 22.60 -4.86
N PHE A 290 -15.04 22.49 -5.34
CA PHE A 290 -16.23 23.11 -4.74
C PHE A 290 -17.35 22.07 -4.62
N PRO A 291 -18.29 22.24 -3.66
CA PRO A 291 -18.40 23.35 -2.70
C PRO A 291 -17.32 23.31 -1.61
N ARG A 292 -17.02 24.47 -1.00
CA ARG A 292 -16.15 24.52 0.18
C ARG A 292 -16.87 23.95 1.40
N VAL A 293 -16.15 23.33 2.32
CA VAL A 293 -16.74 22.71 3.53
C VAL A 293 -17.67 23.67 4.29
N PRO A 294 -17.27 24.92 4.61
CA PRO A 294 -18.17 25.84 5.33
C PRO A 294 -19.42 26.20 4.53
N ASP A 295 -19.29 26.37 3.22
CA ASP A 295 -20.42 26.71 2.34
C ASP A 295 -21.41 25.54 2.22
N ALA A 296 -20.89 24.30 2.15
CA ALA A 296 -21.71 23.09 2.12
C ALA A 296 -22.47 22.89 3.44
N VAL A 297 -21.81 23.06 4.59
CA VAL A 297 -22.47 23.02 5.91
C VAL A 297 -23.56 24.08 6.00
N ALA A 298 -23.27 25.33 5.64
CA ALA A 298 -24.25 26.41 5.67
C ALA A 298 -25.42 26.15 4.71
N ALA A 299 -25.19 25.52 3.56
CA ALA A 299 -26.25 25.14 2.63
C ALA A 299 -27.17 24.07 3.23
N VAL A 300 -26.60 22.99 3.77
CA VAL A 300 -27.38 21.92 4.42
C VAL A 300 -28.18 22.46 5.60
N GLN A 301 -27.60 23.31 6.45
CA GLN A 301 -28.30 23.93 7.58
C GLN A 301 -29.45 24.85 7.16
N ARG A 302 -29.31 25.58 6.05
CA ARG A 302 -30.41 26.41 5.52
C ARG A 302 -31.55 25.56 4.97
N ASP A 303 -31.22 24.47 4.29
CA ASP A 303 -32.19 23.62 3.61
C ASP A 303 -32.88 22.67 4.63
N HIS A 304 -32.22 22.40 5.76
CA HIS A 304 -32.69 21.53 6.85
C HIS A 304 -32.45 22.17 8.25
N PRO A 305 -33.19 23.22 8.61
CA PRO A 305 -32.92 24.01 9.82
C PRO A 305 -33.15 23.26 11.15
N ASP A 306 -33.93 22.18 11.15
CA ASP A 306 -34.23 21.36 12.33
C ASP A 306 -33.31 20.13 12.47
N ASP A 307 -32.53 19.81 11.43
CA ASP A 307 -31.64 18.65 11.41
C ASP A 307 -30.24 19.04 11.91
N ARG A 308 -29.57 18.14 12.63
CA ARG A 308 -28.15 18.31 12.97
C ARG A 308 -27.27 18.01 11.76
N VAL A 309 -26.19 18.75 11.62
CA VAL A 309 -25.21 18.58 10.55
C VAL A 309 -23.88 18.18 11.14
N LEU A 310 -23.36 17.03 10.71
CA LEU A 310 -22.03 16.54 11.09
C LEU A 310 -21.06 16.62 9.91
N VAL A 311 -19.80 16.95 10.21
CA VAL A 311 -18.72 16.87 9.23
C VAL A 311 -17.99 15.53 9.36
N SER A 312 -17.96 14.77 8.27
CA SER A 312 -17.13 13.56 8.13
C SER A 312 -15.75 13.94 7.59
N THR A 313 -14.69 13.77 8.38
CA THR A 313 -13.33 14.18 7.98
C THR A 313 -12.69 13.10 7.11
N TYR A 314 -12.78 13.25 5.79
CA TYR A 314 -12.14 12.33 4.83
C TYR A 314 -10.68 12.72 4.58
N LEU A 315 -9.87 12.51 5.60
CA LEU A 315 -8.42 12.72 5.61
C LEU A 315 -7.77 11.55 6.33
N LEU A 316 -6.56 11.16 5.89
CA LEU A 316 -5.91 9.97 6.40
C LEU A 316 -5.46 10.13 7.86
N ALA A 317 -4.87 11.28 8.21
CA ALA A 317 -4.29 11.53 9.53
C ALA A 317 -4.52 12.99 9.98
N PRO A 318 -4.29 13.30 11.27
CA PRO A 318 -4.28 14.67 11.78
C PRO A 318 -3.31 15.58 11.02
N GLY A 319 -3.64 16.87 10.95
CA GLY A 319 -2.78 17.89 10.40
C GLY A 319 -3.52 19.19 10.07
N TYR A 320 -2.91 20.00 9.19
CA TYR A 320 -3.47 21.30 8.81
C TYR A 320 -4.87 21.18 8.19
N PHE A 321 -5.08 20.22 7.27
CA PHE A 321 -6.39 20.07 6.61
C PHE A 321 -7.46 19.54 7.56
N SER A 322 -7.13 18.63 8.50
CA SER A 322 -8.10 18.19 9.50
C SER A 322 -8.49 19.32 10.44
N THR A 323 -7.54 20.22 10.74
CA THR A 323 -7.82 21.46 11.49
C THR A 323 -8.72 22.42 10.72
N LEU A 324 -8.63 22.47 9.39
CA LEU A 324 -9.55 23.28 8.58
C LEU A 324 -10.95 22.69 8.53
N ALA A 325 -11.09 21.35 8.49
CA ALA A 325 -12.38 20.68 8.47
C ALA A 325 -13.26 20.99 9.70
N THR A 326 -12.63 21.31 10.85
CA THR A 326 -13.37 21.68 12.08
C THR A 326 -13.84 23.13 12.12
N ARG A 327 -13.38 24.00 11.19
CA ARG A 327 -13.71 25.44 11.17
C ARG A 327 -15.02 25.71 10.45
N THR A 328 -16.11 25.14 10.97
CA THR A 328 -17.46 25.27 10.39
C THR A 328 -18.50 25.54 11.47
N SER A 329 -19.74 25.80 11.06
CA SER A 329 -20.90 25.93 11.95
C SER A 329 -21.59 24.59 12.25
N ALA A 330 -20.99 23.45 11.87
CA ALA A 330 -21.57 22.12 12.07
C ALA A 330 -21.68 21.77 13.56
N ASP A 331 -22.63 20.90 13.90
CA ASP A 331 -22.89 20.46 15.27
C ASP A 331 -21.77 19.59 15.85
N ALA A 332 -21.11 18.81 14.99
CA ALA A 332 -19.92 18.05 15.34
C ALA A 332 -19.06 17.78 14.10
N THR A 333 -17.79 17.46 14.33
CA THR A 333 -16.84 17.03 13.30
C THR A 333 -16.12 15.79 13.78
N SER A 334 -16.10 14.76 12.94
CA SER A 334 -15.39 13.52 13.22
C SER A 334 -13.88 13.67 13.12
N ALA A 335 -13.15 12.80 13.82
CA ALA A 335 -11.71 12.66 13.65
C ALA A 335 -11.38 12.12 12.23
N PRO A 336 -10.15 12.34 11.72
CA PRO A 336 -9.66 11.67 10.52
C PRO A 336 -9.60 10.13 10.69
N LEU A 337 -9.30 9.43 9.59
CA LEU A 337 -9.29 7.96 9.56
C LEU A 337 -8.33 7.34 10.58
N LEU A 338 -7.13 7.92 10.74
CA LEU A 338 -6.16 7.56 11.78
C LEU A 338 -6.18 8.57 12.93
N ARG A 339 -5.87 8.11 14.14
CA ARG A 339 -5.69 8.94 15.33
C ARG A 339 -4.32 8.69 15.95
N GLU A 340 -3.77 9.72 16.58
CA GLU A 340 -2.55 9.57 17.38
C GLU A 340 -2.83 8.71 18.63
N GLY A 341 -1.89 7.84 18.97
CA GLY A 341 -1.96 7.03 20.21
C GLY A 341 -2.93 5.85 20.16
N GLU A 342 -3.54 5.58 19.01
CA GLU A 342 -4.48 4.47 18.84
C GLU A 342 -4.06 3.50 17.74
N PRO A 343 -4.42 2.21 17.86
CA PRO A 343 -4.23 1.26 16.77
C PRO A 343 -4.92 1.72 15.48
N PRO A 344 -4.25 1.63 14.32
CA PRO A 344 -4.89 1.86 13.03
C PRO A 344 -6.08 0.90 12.82
N PRO A 345 -7.16 1.35 12.14
CA PRO A 345 -8.25 0.46 11.77
C PRO A 345 -7.75 -0.72 10.91
N PRO A 346 -8.13 -1.97 11.23
CA PRO A 346 -7.71 -3.15 10.46
C PRO A 346 -8.14 -3.09 9.00
N GLU A 347 -9.23 -2.39 8.70
CA GLU A 347 -9.73 -2.08 7.35
C GLU A 347 -8.67 -1.40 6.48
N LEU A 348 -7.98 -0.38 7.04
CA LEU A 348 -6.93 0.37 6.34
C LEU A 348 -5.69 -0.50 6.09
N VAL A 349 -5.32 -1.33 7.07
CA VAL A 349 -4.21 -2.28 6.93
C VAL A 349 -4.52 -3.27 5.82
N ALA A 350 -5.75 -3.79 5.76
CA ALA A 350 -6.19 -4.72 4.73
C ALA A 350 -6.21 -4.07 3.34
N VAL A 351 -6.63 -2.80 3.21
CA VAL A 351 -6.56 -2.08 1.93
C VAL A 351 -5.12 -1.99 1.40
N VAL A 352 -4.16 -1.63 2.26
CA VAL A 352 -2.73 -1.55 1.88
C VAL A 352 -2.22 -2.92 1.43
N ALA A 353 -2.55 -3.97 2.18
CA ALA A 353 -2.16 -5.34 1.86
C ALA A 353 -2.77 -5.83 0.53
N ASP A 354 -4.04 -5.52 0.27
CA ASP A 354 -4.72 -5.93 -0.96
C ASP A 354 -4.21 -5.19 -2.19
N LEU A 355 -3.83 -3.91 -2.06
CA LEU A 355 -3.17 -3.16 -3.12
C LEU A 355 -1.83 -3.81 -3.48
N TYR A 356 -1.04 -4.16 -2.47
CA TYR A 356 0.20 -4.89 -2.66
C TYR A 356 -0.04 -6.25 -3.33
N ALA A 357 -0.94 -7.06 -2.80
CA ALA A 357 -1.25 -8.38 -3.33
C ALA A 357 -1.82 -8.33 -4.76
N SER A 358 -2.58 -7.28 -5.09
CA SER A 358 -3.12 -7.08 -6.44
C SER A 358 -2.04 -6.75 -7.45
N ALA A 359 -1.02 -5.99 -7.07
CA ALA A 359 0.12 -5.67 -7.93
C ALA A 359 1.07 -6.86 -8.15
N LEU A 360 1.00 -7.91 -7.32
CA LEU A 360 1.78 -9.15 -7.51
C LEU A 360 1.24 -10.10 -8.60
N ARG A 361 0.03 -9.86 -9.09
CA ARG A 361 -0.72 -10.78 -9.95
C ARG A 361 -0.42 -10.63 -11.44
#